data_AF-A0A1T1HY22-F1
#
_entry.id   AF-A0A1T1HY22-F1
#
_cell.length_a   1.000
_cell.length_b   1.000
_cell.length_c   1.000
_cell.angle_alpha   90.00
_cell.angle_beta   90.00
_cell.angle_gamma   90.00
#
_symmetry.space_group_name_H-M   'P 1'
#
loop_
_entity.id
_entity.type
_entity.pdbx_description
1 polymer ?
#
loop_
_entity_poly.entity_id
_entity_poly.type
_entity_poly.pdbx_seq_one_letter_code
_entity_poly.pdbx_strand_id
1 'polypeptide(L)'
;MVANVTVNIVGGAQAQNTTAVTLGLARWGLNGAANFGAPLPVASGLQTLTVYKTTAPTQISITVEVRDWDSTLNITVQNDSIAVTVI
;
A
#
# COMPACT_ATOMS: atom_id res chain seq x y z
N MET A 1 -10.84 12.52 -9.80
CA MET A 1 -9.65 13.39 -9.69
C MET A 1 -8.48 12.51 -9.27
N VAL A 2 -7.25 13.02 -9.20
CA VAL A 2 -6.08 12.23 -8.80
C VAL A 2 -5.49 12.87 -7.54
N ALA A 3 -5.27 12.06 -6.51
CA ALA A 3 -4.66 12.46 -5.24
C ALA A 3 -3.25 11.86 -5.13
N ASN A 4 -2.31 12.57 -4.52
CA ASN A 4 -1.01 12.00 -4.23
C ASN A 4 -1.08 11.19 -2.95
N VAL A 5 -0.88 9.88 -3.07
CA VAL A 5 -0.88 8.96 -1.94
C VAL A 5 0.54 8.53 -1.64
N THR A 6 0.96 8.71 -0.41
CA THR A 6 2.21 8.13 0.12
C THR A 6 1.88 6.86 0.88
N VAL A 7 2.62 5.79 0.64
CA VAL A 7 2.43 4.51 1.33
C VAL A 7 3.61 4.22 2.25
N ASN A 8 3.29 3.99 3.53
CA ASN A 8 4.22 3.57 4.57
C ASN A 8 3.74 2.24 5.19
N ILE A 9 4.38 1.13 4.84
CA ILE A 9 4.37 -0.12 5.61
C ILE A 9 5.04 0.13 6.96
N VAL A 10 4.26 0.00 8.04
CA VAL A 10 4.70 0.18 9.43
C VAL A 10 4.33 -1.03 10.27
N GLY A 11 5.23 -1.46 11.16
CA GLY A 11 4.96 -2.50 12.13
C GLY A 11 4.78 -3.92 11.57
N GLY A 12 4.88 -4.92 12.46
CA GLY A 12 4.75 -6.35 12.16
C GLY A 12 6.05 -7.02 11.72
N ALA A 13 6.26 -8.28 12.15
CA ALA A 13 7.40 -9.10 11.71
C ALA A 13 7.40 -9.34 10.18
N GLN A 14 6.25 -9.15 9.53
CA GLN A 14 6.07 -9.35 8.09
C GLN A 14 6.51 -8.16 7.23
N ALA A 15 6.80 -6.99 7.82
CA ALA A 15 7.34 -5.86 7.06
C ALA A 15 8.66 -6.24 6.35
N GLN A 16 9.46 -7.09 6.98
CA GLN A 16 10.72 -7.62 6.43
C GLN A 16 10.50 -8.58 5.25
N ASN A 17 9.31 -9.18 5.16
CA ASN A 17 8.91 -10.10 4.11
C ASN A 17 8.10 -9.42 3.01
N THR A 18 7.79 -8.13 3.14
CA THR A 18 6.99 -7.40 2.15
C THR A 18 7.88 -6.99 0.98
N THR A 19 7.54 -7.43 -0.23
CA THR A 19 8.34 -7.18 -1.44
C THR A 19 7.85 -5.96 -2.20
N ALA A 20 6.53 -5.77 -2.26
CA ALA A 20 5.90 -4.65 -2.95
C ALA A 20 4.49 -4.37 -2.42
N VAL A 21 4.01 -3.15 -2.66
CA VAL A 21 2.62 -2.75 -2.43
C VAL A 21 2.11 -2.05 -3.67
N THR A 22 0.86 -2.30 -4.04
CA THR A 22 0.16 -1.58 -5.10
C THR A 22 -1.15 -0.99 -4.60
N LEU A 23 -1.50 0.19 -5.09
CA LEU A 23 -2.79 0.84 -4.86
C LEU A 23 -3.27 1.41 -6.18
N GLY A 24 -4.32 0.83 -6.75
CA GLY A 24 -4.69 1.10 -8.13
C GLY A 24 -3.54 0.77 -9.09
N LEU A 25 -3.10 1.74 -9.89
CA LEU A 25 -1.98 1.59 -10.84
C LEU A 25 -0.61 1.92 -10.22
N ALA A 26 -0.58 2.47 -9.01
CA ALA A 26 0.66 2.89 -8.33
C ALA A 26 1.33 1.69 -7.63
N ARG A 27 2.66 1.56 -7.73
CA ARG A 27 3.45 0.44 -7.19
C ARG A 27 4.69 0.93 -6.45
N TRP A 28 4.84 0.47 -5.20
CA TRP A 28 5.94 0.76 -4.29
C TRP A 28 6.70 -0.52 -3.88
N GLY A 29 7.98 -0.41 -3.54
CA GLY A 29 8.80 -1.53 -3.01
C GLY A 29 9.87 -2.02 -3.99
N LEU A 30 10.45 -3.20 -3.73
CA LEU A 30 11.73 -3.65 -4.32
C LEU A 30 11.70 -3.87 -5.84
N ASN A 31 10.52 -3.81 -6.47
CA ASN A 31 10.36 -3.81 -7.91
C ASN A 31 9.44 -2.66 -8.41
N GLY A 32 9.06 -1.69 -7.59
CA GLY A 32 8.22 -0.56 -8.02
C GLY A 32 8.98 0.45 -8.87
N ALA A 33 8.31 1.11 -9.81
CA ALA A 33 8.86 2.29 -10.48
C ALA A 33 9.06 3.47 -9.50
N ALA A 34 8.51 3.37 -8.28
CA ALA A 34 8.59 4.38 -7.24
C ALA A 34 9.17 3.81 -5.94
N ASN A 35 9.94 4.67 -5.27
CA ASN A 35 10.50 4.38 -3.96
C ASN A 35 9.39 4.33 -2.91
N PHE A 36 9.51 3.38 -1.99
CA PHE A 36 8.62 3.31 -0.82
C PHE A 36 8.69 4.61 0.01
N GLY A 37 7.55 5.07 0.53
CA GLY A 37 7.44 6.36 1.21
C GLY A 37 7.45 7.58 0.28
N ALA A 38 7.50 7.40 -1.05
CA ALA A 38 7.30 8.48 -2.00
C ALA A 38 5.81 8.60 -2.41
N PRO A 39 5.29 9.84 -2.55
CA PRO A 39 3.93 10.06 -3.04
C PRO A 39 3.79 9.61 -4.49
N LEU A 40 2.67 8.99 -4.83
CA LEU A 40 2.27 8.74 -6.22
C LEU A 40 0.84 9.18 -6.50
N PRO A 41 0.56 9.64 -7.73
CA PRO A 41 -0.80 9.93 -8.17
C PRO A 41 -1.65 8.65 -8.20
N VAL A 42 -2.77 8.67 -7.48
CA VAL A 42 -3.78 7.61 -7.47
C VAL A 42 -5.15 8.23 -7.74
N ALA A 43 -5.96 7.57 -8.57
CA ALA A 43 -7.33 8.01 -8.83
C ALA A 43 -8.18 7.94 -7.55
N SER A 44 -8.99 8.97 -7.32
CA SER A 44 -9.95 8.96 -6.22
C SER A 44 -11.03 7.88 -6.41
N GLY A 45 -11.64 7.48 -5.30
CA GLY A 45 -12.63 6.41 -5.22
C GLY A 45 -12.10 5.17 -4.49
N LEU A 46 -12.87 4.09 -4.56
CA LEU A 46 -12.48 2.80 -3.99
C LEU A 46 -11.37 2.17 -4.84
N GLN A 47 -10.20 2.02 -4.24
CA GLN A 47 -9.02 1.44 -4.87
C GLN A 47 -8.65 0.15 -4.17
N THR A 48 -8.21 -0.85 -4.94
CA THR A 48 -7.69 -2.09 -4.36
C THR A 48 -6.23 -1.88 -3.97
N LEU A 49 -5.95 -2.05 -2.68
CA LEU A 49 -4.61 -2.12 -2.14
C LEU A 49 -4.17 -3.59 -2.09
N THR A 50 -3.02 -3.90 -2.67
CA THR A 50 -2.45 -5.25 -2.67
C THR A 50 -1.04 -5.21 -2.10
N VAL A 51 -0.75 -6.11 -1.16
CA VAL A 51 0.56 -6.30 -0.58
C VAL A 51 1.11 -7.65 -1.03
N TYR A 52 2.33 -7.65 -1.56
CA TYR A 52 3.05 -8.84 -1.98
C TYR A 52 4.09 -9.22 -0.92
N LYS A 53 4.16 -10.52 -0.61
CA LYS A 53 4.99 -11.07 0.47
C LYS A 53 5.86 -12.22 -0.05
N THR A 54 7.01 -12.45 0.60
CA THR A 54 7.85 -13.64 0.38
C THR A 54 7.31 -14.89 1.07
N THR A 55 6.45 -14.73 2.08
CA THR A 55 5.84 -15.80 2.87
C THR A 55 4.39 -16.05 2.43
N ALA A 56 3.87 -17.27 2.64
CA ALA A 56 2.48 -17.59 2.34
C ALA A 56 1.52 -16.93 3.36
N PRO A 57 0.37 -16.37 2.92
CA PRO A 57 -0.01 -16.14 1.53
C PRO A 57 0.86 -15.06 0.86
N THR A 58 1.31 -15.32 -0.37
CA THR A 58 2.25 -14.46 -1.12
C THR A 58 1.63 -13.14 -1.57
N GLN A 59 0.31 -13.01 -1.45
CA GLN A 59 -0.44 -11.82 -1.75
C GLN A 59 -1.63 -11.70 -0.80
N ILE A 60 -1.87 -10.49 -0.31
CA ILE A 60 -3.09 -10.11 0.44
C ILE A 60 -3.60 -8.78 -0.11
N SER A 61 -4.92 -8.61 -0.17
CA SER A 61 -5.54 -7.42 -0.76
C SER A 61 -6.71 -6.93 0.08
N ILE A 62 -6.92 -5.61 0.10
CA ILE A 62 -8.08 -4.95 0.71
C ILE A 62 -8.55 -3.80 -0.18
N THR A 63 -9.76 -3.30 0.05
CA THR A 63 -10.24 -2.07 -0.59
C THR A 63 -9.99 -0.87 0.33
N VAL A 64 -9.46 0.22 -0.23
CA VAL A 64 -9.20 1.48 0.46
C VAL A 64 -9.91 2.59 -0.29
N GLU A 65 -10.59 3.48 0.42
CA GLU A 65 -11.16 4.70 -0.16
C GLU A 65 -10.06 5.76 -0.28
N VAL A 66 -9.72 6.15 -1.52
CA VAL A 66 -8.85 7.30 -1.80
C VAL A 66 -9.74 8.51 -2.03
N ARG A 67 -9.60 9.52 -1.19
CA ARG A 67 -10.36 10.76 -1.30
C ARG A 67 -9.61 11.79 -2.16
N ASP A 68 -10.30 12.87 -2.54
CA ASP A 68 -9.76 13.92 -3.42
C ASP A 68 -8.76 14.88 -2.72
N TRP A 69 -7.84 14.35 -1.91
CA TRP A 69 -6.80 15.11 -1.22
C TRP A 69 -5.56 14.26 -0.98
N ASP A 70 -4.39 14.90 -0.95
CA ASP A 70 -3.13 14.23 -0.69
C ASP A 70 -3.15 13.59 0.70
N SER A 71 -2.67 12.35 0.81
CA SER A 71 -2.81 11.55 2.03
C SER A 71 -1.63 10.61 2.21
N THR A 72 -1.29 10.30 3.46
CA THR A 72 -0.34 9.23 3.76
C THR A 72 -1.09 8.03 4.33
N LEU A 73 -0.84 6.85 3.77
CA LEU A 73 -1.40 5.59 4.23
C LEU A 73 -0.35 4.82 5.02
N ASN A 74 -0.63 4.60 6.30
CA ASN A 74 0.09 3.65 7.11
C ASN A 74 -0.52 2.26 6.94
N ILE A 75 0.27 1.32 6.45
CA ILE A 75 -0.12 -0.05 6.17
C ILE A 75 0.55 -0.96 7.20
N THR A 76 -0.24 -1.60 8.03
CA THR A 76 0.25 -2.66 8.92
C THR A 76 0.00 -4.02 8.30
N VAL A 77 1.06 -4.77 8.05
CA VAL A 77 1.01 -6.09 7.40
C VAL A 77 1.07 -7.18 8.47
N GLN A 78 0.07 -8.05 8.51
CA GLN A 78 0.03 -9.21 9.40
C GLN A 78 0.17 -10.52 8.58
N ASN A 79 -0.05 -11.67 9.22
CA ASN A 79 0.07 -12.97 8.54
C ASN A 79 -0.95 -13.11 7.40
N ASP A 80 -2.23 -12.90 7.70
CA ASP A 80 -3.33 -13.12 6.77
C ASP A 80 -4.19 -11.86 6.53
N SER A 81 -3.79 -10.70 7.07
CA SER A 81 -4.56 -9.46 6.99
C SER A 81 -3.68 -8.23 6.79
N ILE A 82 -4.31 -7.16 6.29
CA ILE A 82 -3.74 -5.82 6.17
C ILE A 82 -4.65 -4.87 6.95
N ALA A 83 -4.06 -3.99 7.75
CA ALA A 83 -4.76 -2.83 8.30
C ALA A 83 -4.19 -1.56 7.67
N VAL A 84 -5.07 -0.61 7.32
CA VAL A 84 -4.69 0.67 6.73
C VAL A 84 -5.25 1.80 7.57
N THR A 85 -4.41 2.77 7.88
CA THR A 85 -4.81 4.01 8.57
C THR A 85 -4.34 5.20 7.75
N VAL A 86 -5.23 6.16 7.52
CA VAL A 86 -4.90 7.44 6.88
C VAL A 86 -4.38 8.39 7.96
N ILE A 87 -3.26 9.06 7.69
CA ILE A 87 -2.67 10.12 8.52
C ILE A 87 -2.56 11.42 7.74
#